data_AF-A0A353H7H3-F1
#
_entry.id   AF-A0A353H7H3-F1
#
_cell.length_a   1.000
_cell.length_b   1.000
_cell.length_c   1.000
_cell.angle_alpha   90.00
_cell.angle_beta   90.00
_cell.angle_gamma   90.00
#
_symmetry.space_group_name_H-M   'P 1'
#
loop_
_entity.id
_entity.type
_entity.pdbx_description
1 polymer ?
#
loop_
_entity_poly.entity_id
_entity_poly.type
_entity_poly.pdbx_seq_one_letter_code
_entity_poly.pdbx_strand_id
1 'polypeptide(L)'
;VLDKNHKVMGIISDGDLRRALARGTNILDMMVEDIMSPSPKTIDENQTTAEALGIMELYEITHLVIADKHNRVKGILHLHDILGREEFRVNGYISSASRPCR
;
A
#
# COMPACT_ATOMS: atom_id res chain seq x y z
N VAL A 1 3.22 4.52 7.56
CA VAL A 1 3.81 5.27 8.68
C VAL A 1 4.56 6.46 8.13
N LEU A 2 4.30 7.65 8.68
CA LEU A 2 4.86 8.92 8.20
C LEU A 2 5.58 9.64 9.32
N ASP A 3 6.56 10.48 8.96
CA ASP A 3 7.13 11.45 9.88
C ASP A 3 6.22 12.68 10.04
N LYS A 4 6.65 13.61 10.92
CA LYS A 4 5.98 14.91 11.15
C LYS A 4 5.89 15.82 9.92
N ASN A 5 6.62 15.51 8.84
CA ASN A 5 6.65 16.27 7.59
C ASN A 5 5.92 15.55 6.45
N HIS A 6 5.11 14.53 6.77
CA HIS A 6 4.41 13.66 5.81
C HIS A 6 5.31 12.82 4.90
N LYS A 7 6.57 12.60 5.28
CA LYS A 7 7.48 11.70 4.55
C LYS A 7 7.26 10.25 4.93
N VAL A 8 7.38 9.36 3.95
CA VAL A 8 7.21 7.91 4.16
C VAL A 8 8.36 7.35 4.99
N MET A 9 8.03 6.73 6.13
CA MET A 9 8.97 6.07 7.03
C MET A 9 8.87 4.54 6.97
N GLY A 10 7.66 4.02 6.78
CA GLY A 10 7.37 2.59 6.88
C GLY A 10 5.99 2.24 6.37
N ILE A 11 5.73 0.95 6.20
CA ILE A 11 4.40 0.37 5.95
C ILE A 11 4.08 -0.66 7.02
N ILE A 12 2.80 -0.78 7.37
CA ILE A 12 2.29 -1.88 8.19
C ILE A 12 1.29 -2.64 7.33
N SER A 13 1.54 -3.92 7.14
CA SER A 13 0.65 -4.86 6.46
C SER A 13 0.09 -5.87 7.45
N ASP A 14 -0.92 -6.63 7.04
CA ASP A 14 -1.42 -7.78 7.81
C ASP A 14 -0.31 -8.80 8.12
N GLY A 15 0.71 -8.89 7.26
CA GLY A 15 1.90 -9.70 7.50
C GLY A 15 2.71 -9.24 8.70
N ASP A 16 2.89 -7.93 8.85
CA ASP A 16 3.60 -7.33 9.98
C ASP A 16 2.81 -7.53 11.28
N LEU A 17 1.51 -7.26 11.25
CA LEU A 17 0.62 -7.46 12.40
C LEU A 17 0.59 -8.93 12.84
N ARG A 18 0.43 -9.87 11.89
CA ARG A 18 0.47 -11.30 12.19
C ARG A 18 1.80 -11.72 12.82
N ARG A 19 2.93 -11.22 12.29
CA ARG A 19 4.26 -11.48 12.86
C ARG A 19 4.45 -10.87 14.24
N ALA A 20 3.87 -9.70 14.52
CA ALA A 20 3.93 -9.07 15.84
C ALA A 20 3.10 -9.86 16.86
N LEU A 21 1.85 -10.19 16.53
CA LEU A 21 0.97 -10.99 17.39
C LEU A 21 1.56 -12.37 17.74
N ALA A 22 2.24 -13.01 16.78
CA ALA A 22 2.88 -14.30 17.00
C ALA A 22 4.03 -14.28 18.03
N ARG A 23 4.59 -13.11 18.36
CA ARG A 23 5.66 -12.98 19.38
C ARG A 23 5.14 -13.09 20.82
N GLY A 24 3.82 -13.12 21.02
CA GLY A 24 3.20 -13.28 22.34
C GLY A 24 3.26 -12.05 23.24
N THR A 25 3.83 -10.95 22.75
CA THR A 25 3.77 -9.64 23.41
C THR A 25 2.42 -8.99 23.08
N ASN A 26 1.83 -8.27 24.03
CA ASN A 26 0.64 -7.48 23.75
C ASN A 26 1.01 -6.40 22.72
N ILE A 27 0.44 -6.50 21.51
CA ILE A 27 0.75 -5.60 20.41
C ILE A 27 0.40 -4.14 20.73
N LEU A 28 -0.54 -3.92 21.66
CA LEU A 28 -0.94 -2.58 22.10
C LEU A 28 0.15 -1.87 22.91
N ASP A 29 1.11 -2.62 23.45
CA ASP A 29 2.23 -2.09 24.23
C ASP A 29 3.50 -1.89 23.37
N MET A 30 3.45 -2.28 22.09
CA MET A 30 4.57 -2.15 21.16
C MET A 30 4.55 -0.78 20.46
N MET A 31 5.72 -0.23 20.14
CA MET A 31 5.78 0.97 19.31
C MET A 31 5.48 0.62 17.86
N VAL A 32 4.90 1.56 17.12
CA VAL A 32 4.67 1.45 15.67
C VAL A 32 5.97 1.11 14.92
N GLU A 33 7.08 1.66 15.41
CA GLU A 33 8.43 1.46 14.88
C GLU A 33 8.93 0.01 15.03
N ASP A 34 8.46 -0.72 16.04
CA ASP A 34 8.82 -2.13 16.29
C ASP A 34 8.04 -3.10 15.39
N ILE A 35 6.90 -2.64 14.85
CA ILE A 35 5.97 -3.44 14.06
C ILE A 35 6.17 -3.17 12.57
N MET A 36 6.38 -1.91 12.17
CA MET A 36 6.40 -1.53 10.77
C MET A 36 7.57 -2.15 10.00
N SER A 37 7.33 -2.44 8.73
CA SER A 37 8.40 -2.67 7.76
C SER A 37 8.99 -1.31 7.33
N PRO A 38 10.28 -1.04 7.59
CA PRO A 38 10.91 0.24 7.24
C PRO A 38 11.14 0.35 5.73
N SER A 39 11.25 1.57 5.21
CA SER A 39 11.63 1.86 3.81
C SER A 39 10.81 1.07 2.77
N PRO A 40 9.48 1.28 2.72
CA PRO A 40 8.61 0.57 1.78
C PRO A 40 8.97 0.93 0.34
N LYS A 41 8.64 0.04 -0.59
CA LYS A 41 8.76 0.35 -2.01
C LYS A 41 7.71 1.39 -2.38
N THR A 42 8.17 2.42 -3.07
CA THR A 42 7.36 3.55 -3.51
C THR A 42 7.30 3.62 -5.02
N ILE A 43 6.24 4.22 -5.54
CA ILE A 43 6.09 4.58 -6.96
C ILE A 43 5.65 6.04 -7.08
N ASP A 44 6.11 6.74 -8.11
CA ASP A 44 5.66 8.11 -8.37
C ASP A 44 4.24 8.14 -8.93
N GLU A 45 3.48 9.18 -8.60
CA GLU A 45 2.08 9.34 -9.02
C GLU A 45 1.89 9.41 -10.54
N ASN A 46 2.95 9.73 -11.29
CA ASN A 46 2.91 9.82 -12.75
C ASN A 46 3.29 8.50 -13.45
N GLN A 47 3.68 7.46 -12.71
CA GLN A 47 4.03 6.17 -13.29
C GLN A 47 2.78 5.33 -13.55
N THR A 48 2.92 4.42 -14.53
CA THR A 48 1.85 3.57 -15.00
C THR A 48 1.62 2.37 -14.09
N THR A 49 0.41 1.81 -14.20
CA THR A 49 0.04 0.55 -13.56
C THR A 49 0.95 -0.62 -13.97
N ALA A 50 1.46 -0.64 -15.21
CA ALA A 50 2.36 -1.68 -15.67
C ALA A 50 3.72 -1.62 -14.95
N GLU A 51 4.25 -0.41 -14.74
CA GLU A 51 5.47 -0.21 -13.94
C GLU A 51 5.25 -0.60 -12.48
N ALA A 52 4.10 -0.25 -11.90
CA ALA A 52 3.73 -0.67 -10.56
C ALA A 52 3.70 -2.20 -10.42
N LEU A 53 3.07 -2.89 -11.38
CA LEU A 53 3.01 -4.34 -11.40
C LEU A 53 4.42 -4.95 -11.52
N GLY A 54 5.28 -4.40 -12.38
CA GLY A 54 6.66 -4.86 -12.51
C GLY A 54 7.47 -4.72 -11.21
N ILE A 55 7.29 -3.63 -10.45
CA ILE A 55 7.90 -3.48 -9.13
C ILE A 55 7.32 -4.50 -8.13
N MET A 56 6.00 -4.69 -8.13
CA MET A 56 5.34 -5.66 -7.27
C MET A 56 5.85 -7.09 -7.51
N GLU A 57 5.98 -7.50 -8.77
CA GLU A 57 6.53 -8.80 -9.17
C GLU A 57 8.00 -8.94 -8.77
N LEU A 58 8.83 -7.94 -9.06
CA LEU A 58 10.27 -7.96 -8.77
C LEU A 58 10.57 -8.13 -7.28
N TYR A 59 9.77 -7.52 -6.42
CA TYR A 59 9.97 -7.56 -4.97
C TYR A 59 9.02 -8.52 -4.24
N GLU A 60 8.21 -9.28 -4.97
CA GLU A 60 7.20 -10.20 -4.42
C GLU A 60 6.27 -9.52 -3.38
N ILE A 61 5.86 -8.29 -3.66
CA ILE A 61 4.99 -7.48 -2.79
C ILE A 61 3.64 -7.21 -3.44
N THR A 62 2.61 -7.04 -2.62
CA THR A 62 1.23 -6.79 -3.08
C THR A 62 0.75 -5.36 -2.82
N HIS A 63 1.58 -4.53 -2.21
CA HIS A 63 1.27 -3.15 -1.84
C HIS A 63 2.42 -2.25 -2.25
N LEU A 64 2.10 -1.08 -2.83
CA LEU A 64 3.05 -0.02 -3.13
C LEU A 64 2.55 1.29 -2.54
N VAL A 65 3.49 2.09 -2.03
CA VAL A 65 3.18 3.43 -1.56
C VAL A 65 3.33 4.40 -2.72
N ILE A 66 2.29 5.16 -3.04
CA ILE A 66 2.40 6.24 -4.02
C ILE A 66 2.98 7.45 -3.30
N ALA A 67 4.13 7.95 -3.75
CA ALA A 67 4.82 9.08 -3.15
C ALA A 67 5.35 10.04 -4.21
N ASP A 68 5.45 11.32 -3.88
CA ASP A 68 6.07 12.31 -4.77
C ASP A 68 7.61 12.24 -4.74
N LYS A 69 8.24 13.02 -5.62
CA LYS A 69 9.72 13.19 -5.67
C LYS A 69 10.38 13.66 -4.37
N HIS A 70 9.62 14.17 -3.40
CA HIS A 70 10.09 14.58 -2.08
C HIS A 70 9.84 13.52 -1.00
N ASN A 71 9.44 12.32 -1.42
CA ASN A 71 9.04 11.17 -0.59
C ASN A 71 7.83 11.46 0.30
N ARG A 72 6.93 12.36 -0.12
CA ARG A 72 5.67 12.61 0.59
C ARG A 72 4.60 11.67 0.07
N VAL A 73 3.85 11.07 0.98
CA VAL A 73 2.79 10.12 0.61
C VAL A 73 1.66 10.82 -0.15
N LYS A 74 1.19 10.17 -1.21
CA LYS A 74 0.03 10.54 -2.01
C LYS A 74 -1.08 9.50 -1.92
N GLY A 75 -0.73 8.24 -1.71
CA GLY A 75 -1.69 7.15 -1.57
C GLY A 75 -1.03 5.79 -1.38
N ILE A 76 -1.85 4.75 -1.48
CA ILE A 76 -1.42 3.35 -1.48
C ILE A 76 -2.07 2.65 -2.68
N LEU A 77 -1.34 1.73 -3.29
CA LEU A 77 -1.80 0.90 -4.40
C LEU A 77 -1.71 -0.56 -3.99
N HIS A 78 -2.81 -1.27 -4.03
CA HIS A 78 -2.85 -2.72 -3.87
C HIS A 78 -2.82 -3.42 -5.23
N LEU A 79 -2.24 -4.61 -5.27
CA LEU A 79 -2.24 -5.45 -6.46
C LEU A 79 -3.67 -5.72 -6.97
N HIS A 80 -4.65 -5.86 -6.07
CA HIS A 80 -6.05 -6.09 -6.45
C HIS A 80 -6.72 -4.90 -7.14
N ASP A 81 -6.22 -3.67 -6.92
CA ASP A 81 -6.68 -2.47 -7.62
C ASP A 81 -6.27 -2.54 -9.11
N ILE A 82 -5.09 -3.10 -9.38
CA ILE A 82 -4.57 -3.34 -10.74
C ILE A 82 -5.32 -4.47 -11.44
N LEU A 83 -5.64 -5.53 -10.69
CA LEU A 83 -6.31 -6.72 -11.21
C LEU A 83 -7.84 -6.57 -11.34
N GLY A 84 -8.39 -5.39 -11.05
CA GLY A 84 -9.81 -5.06 -11.25
C GLY A 84 -10.76 -5.79 -10.31
N ARG A 85 -10.29 -6.21 -9.12
CA ARG A 85 -11.15 -6.86 -8.11
C ARG A 85 -11.80 -5.88 -7.13
N GLU A 86 -11.33 -4.64 -7.09
CA GLU A 86 -11.92 -3.51 -6.37
C GLU A 86 -12.15 -2.38 -7.37
N GLU A 87 -13.24 -1.62 -7.19
CA GLU A 87 -13.68 -0.55 -8.10
C GLU A 87 -12.65 0.59 -8.20
N PHE A 88 -11.65 0.48 -9.08
CA PHE A 88 -10.72 1.58 -9.36
C PHE A 88 -11.03 2.31 -10.66
N ARG A 89 -11.15 3.64 -10.51
CA ARG A 89 -11.49 4.63 -11.54
C ARG A 89 -10.20 5.14 -12.18
N VAL A 90 -10.08 5.02 -13.51
CA VAL A 90 -9.08 5.74 -14.31
C VAL A 90 -9.79 6.43 -15.48
N ASN A 91 -9.50 7.72 -15.68
CA ASN A 91 -9.92 8.54 -16.83
C ASN A 91 -11.42 8.71 -17.10
N GLY A 92 -12.23 9.03 -16.09
CA GLY A 92 -13.52 9.74 -16.30
C GLY A 92 -14.62 9.05 -17.12
N TYR A 93 -14.43 7.83 -17.61
CA TYR A 93 -15.48 7.07 -18.29
C TYR A 93 -16.14 6.08 -17.32
N ILE A 94 -17.44 6.31 -17.09
CA ILE A 94 -18.32 5.41 -16.35
C ILE A 94 -18.62 4.22 -17.27
N SER A 95 -18.24 3.01 -16.86
CA SER A 95 -18.94 1.79 -17.29
C SER A 95 -19.60 1.20 -16.06
N SER A 96 -20.90 1.49 -15.91
CA SER A 96 -21.72 1.00 -14.82
C SER A 96 -22.03 -0.48 -15.04
N ALA A 97 -21.28 -1.36 -14.38
CA ALA A 97 -21.74 -2.73 -14.14
C ALA A 97 -22.38 -2.78 -12.75
N SER A 98 -23.63 -2.32 -12.66
CA SER A 98 -24.50 -2.52 -11.51
C SER A 98 -24.54 -4.01 -11.15
N ARG A 99 -24.03 -4.38 -9.97
CA ARG A 99 -24.29 -5.68 -9.36
C ARG A 99 -25.19 -5.49 -8.13
N PRO A 100 -26.32 -6.21 -8.06
CA PRO A 100 -27.18 -6.16 -6.90
C PRO A 100 -26.52 -6.88 -5.73
N CYS A 101 -26.64 -6.29 -4.53
CA CYS A 101 -26.21 -6.89 -3.27
C CYS A 101 -26.73 -8.33 -3.14
N ARG A 102 -25.86 -9.22 -2.68
CA ARG A 102 -26.23 -10.55 -2.19
C ARG A 102 -25.67 -10.73 -0.79
#